data_AF-A0A544W203-F1
#
_entry.id   AF-A0A544W203-F1
#
_cell.length_a   1.000
_cell.length_b   1.000
_cell.length_c   1.000
_cell.angle_alpha   90.00
_cell.angle_beta   90.00
_cell.angle_gamma   90.00
#
_symmetry.space_group_name_H-M   'P 1'
#
loop_
_entity.id
_entity.type
_entity.pdbx_description
1 polymer ?
#
loop_
_entity_poly.entity_id
_entity_poly.type
_entity_poly.pdbx_seq_one_letter_code
_entity_poly.pdbx_strand_id
1 'polypeptide(L)'
;MSTVVATVGDDAVLVGEVDASEERLRATRLATALPRPGTSEGRQLRRWLVQVLVTARVVTAEAVAAGLTAHGAPTEEELLPDVPARLEIGSVAAAALEEELARAVFVHVTSGVAVTDREIRDYNARNPFRFGGRAVGAGGWRGRPVEAAFEDARGEIAEHLLASARRREFRRWLDVRRAELVHLSPGYEHPGDPRQPDNTHKH
;
A
#
# COMPACT_ATOMS: atom_id res chain seq x y z
N MET A 1 -7.58 -32.84 4.53
CA MET A 1 -8.59 -31.89 4.02
C MET A 1 -7.98 -30.50 4.10
N SER A 2 -7.96 -29.75 3.01
CA SER A 2 -7.38 -28.40 3.03
C SER A 2 -8.38 -27.44 3.65
N THR A 3 -8.04 -26.83 4.78
CA THR A 3 -8.91 -25.87 5.47
C THR A 3 -8.96 -24.56 4.68
N VAL A 4 -10.15 -24.06 4.37
CA VAL A 4 -10.37 -22.77 3.73
C VAL A 4 -10.28 -21.66 4.78
N VAL A 5 -9.43 -20.65 4.53
CA VAL A 5 -9.24 -19.50 5.44
C VAL A 5 -10.02 -18.26 4.99
N ALA A 6 -10.30 -18.17 3.69
CA ALA A 6 -11.10 -17.12 3.09
C ALA A 6 -11.64 -17.56 1.72
N THR A 7 -12.69 -16.89 1.25
CA THR A 7 -13.10 -16.91 -0.16
C THR A 7 -13.10 -15.49 -0.73
N VAL A 8 -12.80 -15.37 -2.02
CA VAL A 8 -12.85 -14.14 -2.80
C VAL A 8 -13.72 -14.40 -4.02
N GLY A 9 -14.99 -14.00 -3.96
CA GLY A 9 -16.01 -14.52 -4.86
C GLY A 9 -16.06 -16.06 -4.79
N ASP A 10 -15.84 -16.73 -5.92
CA ASP A 10 -15.82 -18.19 -6.02
C ASP A 10 -14.43 -18.82 -5.76
N ASP A 11 -13.37 -18.01 -5.60
CA ASP A 11 -12.01 -18.51 -5.39
C ASP A 11 -11.68 -18.68 -3.90
N ALA A 12 -11.12 -19.82 -3.52
CA ALA A 12 -10.80 -20.14 -2.14
C ALA A 12 -9.32 -19.88 -1.83
N VAL A 13 -9.05 -19.28 -0.67
CA VAL A 13 -7.71 -19.24 -0.05
C VAL A 13 -7.59 -20.37 0.94
N LEU A 14 -6.60 -21.23 0.76
CA LEU A 14 -6.35 -22.38 1.60
C LEU A 14 -5.30 -22.10 2.68
N VAL A 15 -5.38 -22.78 3.82
CA VAL A 15 -4.38 -22.66 4.89
C VAL A 15 -2.98 -23.00 4.41
N GLY A 16 -2.85 -23.98 3.50
CA GLY A 16 -1.57 -24.36 2.92
C GLY A 16 -0.93 -23.25 2.07
N GLU A 17 -1.72 -22.33 1.51
CA GLU A 17 -1.17 -21.15 0.82
C GLU A 17 -0.63 -20.12 1.79
N VAL A 18 -1.29 -19.96 2.95
CA VAL A 18 -0.79 -19.12 4.06
C VAL A 18 0.53 -19.69 4.56
N ASP A 19 0.60 -21.01 4.76
CA ASP A 19 1.81 -21.70 5.19
C ASP A 19 2.96 -21.52 4.19
N ALA A 20 2.69 -21.74 2.90
CA ALA A 20 3.68 -21.54 1.84
C ALA A 20 4.14 -20.08 1.75
N SER A 21 3.22 -19.12 1.96
CA SER A 21 3.57 -17.70 1.97
C SER A 21 4.42 -17.33 3.18
N GLU A 22 4.12 -17.88 4.36
CA GLU A 22 4.92 -17.69 5.56
C GLU A 22 6.32 -18.30 5.40
N GLU A 23 6.42 -19.51 4.83
CA GLU A 23 7.69 -20.18 4.55
C GLU A 23 8.56 -19.35 3.59
N ARG A 24 7.99 -18.85 2.49
CA ARG A 24 8.70 -17.95 1.57
C ARG A 24 9.22 -16.71 2.29
N LEU A 25 8.40 -16.07 3.13
CA LEU A 25 8.81 -14.88 3.88
C LEU A 25 9.95 -15.20 4.86
N ARG A 26 9.89 -16.35 5.53
CA ARG A 26 10.94 -16.85 6.44
C ARG A 26 12.21 -17.29 5.72
N ALA A 27 12.17 -17.55 4.42
CA ALA A 27 13.36 -17.82 3.61
C ALA A 27 14.11 -16.54 3.17
N THR A 28 13.55 -15.35 3.43
CA THR A 28 14.19 -14.07 3.09
C THR A 28 15.16 -13.59 4.16
N ARG A 29 15.94 -12.54 3.85
CA ARG A 29 16.79 -11.83 4.82
C ARG A 29 16.03 -11.23 6.01
N LEU A 30 14.70 -11.13 5.92
CA LEU A 30 13.84 -10.59 6.97
C LEU A 30 13.51 -11.62 8.05
N ALA A 31 13.90 -12.89 7.88
CA ALA A 31 13.53 -13.99 8.77
C ALA A 31 13.74 -13.71 10.25
N THR A 32 14.85 -13.06 10.61
CA THR A 32 15.22 -12.74 12.00
C THR A 32 14.37 -11.64 12.62
N ALA A 33 13.73 -10.80 11.80
CA ALA A 33 12.82 -9.74 12.23
C ALA A 33 11.36 -10.22 12.33
N LEU A 34 11.04 -11.42 11.83
CA LEU A 34 9.67 -11.94 11.86
C LEU A 34 9.28 -12.44 13.25
N PRO A 35 8.02 -12.21 13.66
CA PRO A 35 7.45 -12.88 14.82
C PRO A 35 7.67 -14.39 14.81
N ARG A 36 7.93 -14.97 16.00
CA ARG A 36 8.12 -16.41 16.15
C ARG A 36 6.79 -17.16 15.93
N PRO A 37 6.81 -18.33 15.29
CA PRO A 37 5.63 -19.20 15.23
C PRO A 37 5.07 -19.50 16.63
N GLY A 38 3.75 -19.60 16.74
CA GLY A 38 3.05 -19.94 17.99
C GLY A 38 2.83 -18.77 18.97
N THR A 39 3.42 -17.59 18.75
CA THR A 39 3.13 -16.40 19.58
C THR A 39 1.90 -15.63 19.09
N SER A 40 1.40 -14.68 19.89
CA SER A 40 0.37 -13.72 19.48
C SER A 40 0.78 -12.96 18.23
N GLU A 41 2.00 -12.44 18.21
CA GLU A 41 2.56 -11.71 17.06
C GLU A 41 2.70 -12.63 15.84
N GLY A 42 3.06 -13.91 16.04
CA GLY A 42 3.07 -14.92 14.98
C GLY A 42 1.69 -15.16 14.37
N ARG A 43 0.64 -15.22 15.19
CA ARG A 43 -0.75 -15.30 14.70
C ARG A 43 -1.15 -14.04 13.93
N GLN A 44 -0.73 -12.86 14.39
CA GLN A 44 -0.97 -11.59 13.70
C GLN A 44 -0.26 -11.53 12.34
N LEU A 45 0.98 -12.03 12.24
CA LEU A 45 1.67 -12.18 10.96
C LEU A 45 0.86 -13.05 9.99
N ARG A 46 0.35 -14.20 10.44
CA ARG A 46 -0.46 -15.10 9.61
C ARG A 46 -1.78 -14.45 9.15
N ARG A 47 -2.45 -13.69 10.02
CA ARG A 47 -3.63 -12.91 9.63
C ARG A 47 -3.29 -11.84 8.61
N TRP A 48 -2.17 -11.14 8.77
CA TRP A 48 -1.69 -10.19 7.77
C TRP A 48 -1.41 -10.87 6.42
N LEU A 49 -0.77 -12.04 6.42
CA LEU A 49 -0.56 -12.84 5.20
C LEU A 49 -1.89 -13.22 4.51
N VAL A 50 -2.93 -13.58 5.28
CA VAL A 50 -4.26 -13.77 4.72
C VAL A 50 -4.77 -12.49 4.04
N GLN A 51 -4.59 -11.31 4.66
CA GLN A 51 -4.98 -10.04 4.04
C GLN A 51 -4.24 -9.78 2.72
N VAL A 52 -2.96 -10.11 2.64
CA VAL A 52 -2.18 -9.98 1.40
C VAL A 52 -2.71 -10.95 0.33
N LEU A 53 -2.93 -12.22 0.67
CA LEU A 53 -3.41 -13.24 -0.27
C LEU A 53 -4.82 -12.94 -0.82
N VAL A 54 -5.76 -12.52 0.04
CA VAL A 54 -7.11 -12.13 -0.42
C VAL A 54 -7.05 -10.86 -1.28
N THR A 55 -6.17 -9.91 -0.95
CA THR A 55 -6.00 -8.68 -1.75
C THR A 55 -5.44 -9.01 -3.13
N ALA A 56 -4.46 -9.91 -3.22
CA ALA A 56 -3.91 -10.35 -4.51
C ALA A 56 -4.97 -11.02 -5.39
N ARG A 57 -5.86 -11.83 -4.80
CA ARG A 57 -7.00 -12.43 -5.51
C ARG A 57 -8.04 -11.41 -5.96
N VAL A 58 -8.39 -10.45 -5.11
CA VAL A 58 -9.26 -9.31 -5.50
C VAL A 58 -8.65 -8.60 -6.70
N VAL A 59 -7.39 -8.20 -6.62
CA VAL A 59 -6.68 -7.55 -7.74
C VAL A 59 -6.72 -8.38 -9.01
N THR A 60 -6.51 -9.69 -8.92
CA THR A 60 -6.54 -10.59 -10.09
C THR A 60 -7.94 -10.65 -10.71
N ALA A 61 -8.98 -10.81 -9.88
CA ALA A 61 -10.37 -10.82 -10.35
C ALA A 61 -10.76 -9.50 -11.04
N GLU A 62 -10.37 -8.37 -10.45
CA GLU A 62 -10.61 -7.03 -11.01
C GLU A 62 -9.84 -6.81 -12.31
N ALA A 63 -8.59 -7.25 -12.38
CA ALA A 63 -7.79 -7.17 -13.59
C ALA A 63 -8.43 -7.98 -14.73
N VAL A 64 -8.86 -9.20 -14.46
CA VAL A 64 -9.55 -10.06 -15.45
C VAL A 64 -10.85 -9.41 -15.92
N ALA A 65 -11.67 -8.91 -15.00
CA ALA A 65 -12.93 -8.24 -15.33
C ALA A 65 -12.72 -6.99 -16.19
N ALA A 66 -11.63 -6.25 -15.96
CA ALA A 66 -11.26 -5.07 -16.73
C ALA A 66 -10.41 -5.37 -17.99
N GLY A 67 -10.08 -6.64 -18.27
CA GLY A 67 -9.24 -7.03 -19.40
C GLY A 67 -7.80 -6.53 -19.31
N LEU A 68 -7.29 -6.31 -18.10
CA LEU A 68 -5.95 -5.78 -17.85
C LEU A 68 -4.90 -6.88 -17.85
N THR A 69 -3.68 -6.49 -18.25
CA THR A 69 -2.47 -7.31 -18.10
C THR A 69 -1.41 -6.50 -17.36
N ALA A 70 -0.32 -7.13 -16.97
CA ALA A 70 0.84 -6.46 -16.37
C ALA A 70 1.58 -5.52 -17.36
N HIS A 71 1.22 -5.54 -18.65
CA HIS A 71 1.94 -4.80 -19.67
C HIS A 71 1.89 -3.28 -19.44
N GLY A 72 3.07 -2.65 -19.42
CA GLY A 72 3.19 -1.21 -19.20
C GLY A 72 2.89 -0.76 -17.76
N ALA A 73 2.80 -1.69 -16.80
CA ALA A 73 2.70 -1.34 -15.40
C ALA A 73 3.94 -0.52 -14.98
N PRO A 74 3.76 0.56 -14.18
CA PRO A 74 4.89 1.29 -13.62
C PRO A 74 5.69 0.39 -12.67
N THR A 75 6.90 0.78 -12.36
CA THR A 75 7.72 0.15 -11.34
C THR A 75 7.17 0.40 -9.93
N GLU A 76 7.58 -0.41 -8.95
CA GLU A 76 7.23 -0.18 -7.55
C GLU A 76 7.76 1.19 -7.07
N GLU A 77 8.98 1.57 -7.46
CA GLU A 77 9.64 2.82 -7.05
C GLU A 77 8.88 4.06 -7.55
N GLU A 78 8.28 4.01 -8.74
CA GLU A 78 7.44 5.11 -9.25
C GLU A 78 6.17 5.32 -8.41
N LEU A 79 5.57 4.26 -7.86
CA LEU A 79 4.36 4.37 -7.05
C LEU A 79 4.65 4.60 -5.56
N LEU A 80 5.71 3.97 -5.06
CA LEU A 80 6.14 3.93 -3.66
C LEU A 80 7.62 4.36 -3.53
N PRO A 81 7.94 5.63 -3.86
CA PRO A 81 9.33 6.10 -3.94
C PRO A 81 10.03 6.14 -2.57
N ASP A 82 9.27 6.25 -1.48
CA ASP A 82 9.82 6.43 -0.15
C ASP A 82 8.99 5.74 0.94
N VAL A 83 9.49 5.81 2.19
CA VAL A 83 8.81 5.25 3.36
C VAL A 83 7.46 5.96 3.62
N PRO A 84 7.35 7.30 3.57
CA PRO A 84 6.06 7.98 3.67
C PRO A 84 4.99 7.47 2.70
N ALA A 85 5.32 7.23 1.43
CA ALA A 85 4.37 6.71 0.43
C ALA A 85 3.87 5.30 0.79
N ARG A 86 4.75 4.43 1.29
CA ARG A 86 4.40 3.08 1.78
C ARG A 86 3.49 3.14 3.01
N LEU A 87 3.77 4.05 3.94
CA LEU A 87 2.93 4.25 5.12
C LEU A 87 1.56 4.85 4.78
N GLU A 88 1.49 5.76 3.81
CA GLU A 88 0.24 6.38 3.36
C GLU A 88 -0.74 5.34 2.80
N ILE A 89 -0.26 4.43 1.95
CA ILE A 89 -1.10 3.43 1.30
C ILE A 89 -1.43 2.26 2.24
N GLY A 90 -0.56 1.99 3.23
CA GLY A 90 -0.73 0.92 4.21
C GLY A 90 -0.08 -0.40 3.76
N SER A 91 0.27 -1.26 4.73
CA SER A 91 1.12 -2.43 4.49
C SER A 91 0.55 -3.46 3.52
N VAL A 92 -0.77 -3.73 3.57
CA VAL A 92 -1.41 -4.71 2.69
C VAL A 92 -1.46 -4.21 1.24
N ALA A 93 -1.85 -2.94 1.03
CA ALA A 93 -1.88 -2.36 -0.30
C ALA A 93 -0.46 -2.18 -0.86
N ALA A 94 0.52 -1.81 -0.03
CA ALA A 94 1.92 -1.76 -0.42
C ALA A 94 2.44 -3.13 -0.87
N ALA A 95 2.15 -4.20 -0.11
CA ALA A 95 2.51 -5.56 -0.48
C ALA A 95 1.84 -6.02 -1.79
N ALA A 96 0.58 -5.63 -2.03
CA ALA A 96 -0.08 -5.93 -3.30
C ALA A 96 0.64 -5.27 -4.48
N LEU A 97 1.13 -4.03 -4.31
CA LEU A 97 1.86 -3.30 -5.35
C LEU A 97 3.28 -3.85 -5.64
N GLU A 98 3.76 -4.89 -4.94
CA GLU A 98 4.95 -5.65 -5.35
C GLU A 98 4.70 -6.41 -6.67
N GLU A 99 3.44 -6.76 -6.96
CA GLU A 99 3.03 -7.44 -8.18
C GLU A 99 2.73 -6.45 -9.33
N GLU A 100 3.27 -6.70 -10.53
CA GLU A 100 3.07 -5.84 -11.70
C GLU A 100 1.59 -5.67 -12.06
N LEU A 101 0.81 -6.75 -11.97
CA LEU A 101 -0.62 -6.70 -12.28
C LEU A 101 -1.38 -5.76 -11.33
N ALA A 102 -1.01 -5.73 -10.05
CA ALA A 102 -1.61 -4.80 -9.09
C ALA A 102 -1.29 -3.35 -9.42
N ARG A 103 -0.08 -3.08 -9.92
CA ARG A 103 0.32 -1.75 -10.39
C ARG A 103 -0.44 -1.33 -11.65
N ALA A 104 -0.74 -2.27 -12.55
CA ALA A 104 -1.63 -2.00 -13.69
C ALA A 104 -3.07 -1.65 -13.24
N VAL A 105 -3.63 -2.43 -12.29
CA VAL A 105 -4.94 -2.14 -11.69
C VAL A 105 -4.92 -0.78 -10.98
N PHE A 106 -3.88 -0.47 -10.21
CA PHE A 106 -3.70 0.84 -9.58
C PHE A 106 -3.81 1.95 -10.61
N VAL A 107 -3.10 1.84 -11.75
CA VAL A 107 -3.15 2.86 -12.79
C VAL A 107 -4.56 3.02 -13.35
N HIS A 108 -5.22 1.88 -13.65
CA HIS A 108 -6.56 1.86 -14.21
C HIS A 108 -7.59 2.53 -13.29
N VAL A 109 -7.71 2.09 -12.03
CA VAL A 109 -8.75 2.56 -11.10
C VAL A 109 -8.53 3.99 -10.64
N THR A 110 -7.30 4.50 -10.73
CA THR A 110 -6.97 5.87 -10.34
C THR A 110 -6.82 6.82 -11.54
N SER A 111 -7.16 6.38 -12.75
CA SER A 111 -7.01 7.16 -13.98
C SER A 111 -7.83 8.46 -14.00
N GLY A 112 -8.97 8.48 -13.29
CA GLY A 112 -9.81 9.67 -13.14
C GLY A 112 -9.40 10.63 -12.03
N VAL A 113 -8.35 10.32 -11.26
CA VAL A 113 -7.89 11.20 -10.17
C VAL A 113 -7.15 12.38 -10.76
N ALA A 114 -7.54 13.59 -10.36
CA ALA A 114 -6.89 14.83 -10.74
C ALA A 114 -6.66 15.72 -9.52
N VAL A 115 -5.72 16.65 -9.65
CA VAL A 115 -5.45 17.71 -8.68
C VAL A 115 -5.63 19.05 -9.36
N THR A 116 -6.30 19.98 -8.68
CA THR A 116 -6.61 21.30 -9.21
C THR A 116 -5.48 22.29 -8.94
N ASP A 117 -5.38 23.33 -9.77
CA ASP A 117 -4.44 24.44 -9.54
C ASP A 117 -4.64 25.11 -8.18
N ARG A 118 -5.87 25.14 -7.70
CA ARG A 118 -6.19 25.65 -6.36
C ARG A 118 -5.53 24.79 -5.29
N GLU A 119 -5.66 23.47 -5.35
CA GLU A 119 -5.05 22.56 -4.38
C GLU A 119 -3.52 22.66 -4.39
N ILE A 120 -2.92 22.79 -5.58
CA ILE A 120 -1.47 22.97 -5.74
C ILE A 120 -1.02 24.28 -5.06
N ARG A 121 -1.70 25.41 -5.32
CA ARG A 121 -1.40 26.71 -4.69
C ARG A 121 -1.60 26.66 -3.18
N ASP A 122 -2.72 26.11 -2.72
CA ASP A 122 -3.05 25.99 -1.29
C ASP A 122 -2.04 25.09 -0.56
N TYR A 123 -1.54 24.04 -1.21
CA TYR A 123 -0.48 23.21 -0.65
C TYR A 123 0.85 23.96 -0.55
N ASN A 124 1.26 24.67 -1.61
CA ASN A 124 2.49 25.45 -1.61
C ASN A 124 2.49 26.52 -0.51
N ALA A 125 1.39 27.25 -0.37
CA ALA A 125 1.24 28.28 0.66
C ALA A 125 1.41 27.73 2.09
N ARG A 126 1.01 26.48 2.33
CA ARG A 126 1.19 25.78 3.62
C ARG A 126 2.57 25.14 3.77
N ASN A 127 3.28 24.91 2.66
CA ASN A 127 4.55 24.17 2.63
C ASN A 127 5.62 24.88 1.77
N PRO A 128 5.91 26.19 1.98
CA PRO A 128 6.69 27.01 1.05
C PRO A 128 8.14 26.54 0.86
N PHE A 129 8.68 25.74 1.79
CA PHE A 129 10.06 25.26 1.74
C PHE A 129 10.21 23.81 1.28
N ARG A 130 9.10 23.09 1.02
CA ARG A 130 9.14 21.63 0.80
C ARG A 130 9.80 21.24 -0.52
N PHE A 131 9.53 22.01 -1.57
CA PHE A 131 10.13 21.85 -2.91
C PHE A 131 11.17 22.94 -3.20
N GLY A 132 11.63 23.59 -2.12
CA GLY A 132 12.64 24.61 -2.17
C GLY A 132 14.05 24.03 -2.21
N GLY A 133 14.99 24.82 -2.72
CA GLY A 133 16.41 24.50 -2.63
C GLY A 133 16.96 24.66 -1.21
N ARG A 134 18.24 24.34 -1.04
CA ARG A 134 19.00 24.74 0.15
C ARG A 134 20.02 25.78 -0.25
N ALA A 135 20.13 26.84 0.55
CA ALA A 135 21.21 27.80 0.37
C ALA A 135 22.57 27.10 0.47
N VAL A 136 23.55 27.54 -0.33
CA VAL A 136 24.93 27.10 -0.20
C VAL A 136 25.48 27.67 1.11
N GLY A 137 25.74 26.81 2.10
CA GLY A 137 26.37 27.20 3.36
C GLY A 137 27.89 27.31 3.19
N ALA A 138 28.52 28.25 3.89
CA ALA A 138 29.98 28.26 4.03
C ALA A 138 30.42 27.06 4.89
N GLY A 139 31.47 26.36 4.46
CA GLY A 139 32.14 25.32 5.29
C GLY A 139 31.50 23.93 5.29
N GLY A 140 30.77 23.52 4.25
CA GLY A 140 30.31 22.13 4.07
C GLY A 140 29.04 21.75 4.84
N TRP A 141 28.46 22.67 5.61
CA TRP A 141 27.17 22.49 6.28
C TRP A 141 26.00 22.81 5.34
N ARG A 142 24.90 22.03 5.43
CA ARG A 142 23.67 22.30 4.67
C ARG A 142 23.08 23.64 5.11
N GLY A 143 22.93 24.59 4.19
CA GLY A 143 22.34 25.91 4.48
C GLY A 143 20.84 25.87 4.74
N ARG A 144 20.30 27.07 5.03
CA ARG A 144 18.87 27.30 5.32
C ARG A 144 18.01 26.91 4.11
N PRO A 145 16.82 26.30 4.31
CA PRO A 145 15.85 26.11 3.24
C PRO A 145 15.47 27.45 2.61
N VAL A 146 15.39 27.49 1.29
CA VAL A 146 14.98 28.65 0.52
C VAL A 146 13.71 28.28 -0.23
N GLU A 147 12.71 29.16 -0.20
CA GLU A 147 11.48 28.99 -0.96
C GLU A 147 11.79 29.00 -2.47
N ALA A 148 11.24 28.03 -3.21
CA ALA A 148 11.26 28.06 -4.66
C ALA A 148 10.15 28.99 -5.16
N ALA A 149 10.37 29.66 -6.30
CA ALA A 149 9.27 30.36 -6.96
C ALA A 149 8.17 29.35 -7.31
N PHE A 150 6.91 29.73 -7.11
CA PHE A 150 5.78 28.81 -7.29
C PHE A 150 5.78 28.15 -8.68
N GLU A 151 6.08 28.91 -9.74
CA GLU A 151 6.10 28.39 -11.11
C GLU A 151 7.19 27.32 -11.31
N ASP A 152 8.34 27.44 -10.64
CA ASP A 152 9.41 26.45 -10.71
C ASP A 152 9.03 25.15 -9.96
N ALA A 153 8.33 25.28 -8.83
CA ALA A 153 7.92 24.15 -8.01
C ALA A 153 6.58 23.51 -8.43
N ARG A 154 5.79 24.18 -9.29
CA ARG A 154 4.39 23.80 -9.60
C ARG A 154 4.27 22.36 -10.08
N GLY A 155 5.16 21.92 -10.96
CA GLY A 155 5.17 20.56 -11.51
C GLY A 155 5.39 19.50 -10.44
N GLU A 156 6.45 19.65 -9.64
CA GLU A 156 6.78 18.71 -8.55
C GLU A 156 5.67 18.65 -7.49
N ILE A 157 5.06 19.80 -7.16
CA ILE A 157 3.91 19.85 -6.25
C ILE A 157 2.73 19.06 -6.85
N ALA A 158 2.42 19.28 -8.13
CA ALA A 158 1.32 18.60 -8.80
C ALA A 158 1.51 17.08 -8.82
N GLU A 159 2.71 16.62 -9.18
CA GLU A 159 3.06 15.19 -9.18
C GLU A 159 2.97 14.59 -7.78
N HIS A 160 3.51 15.27 -6.76
CA HIS A 160 3.43 14.83 -5.38
C HIS A 160 1.98 14.67 -4.89
N LEU A 161 1.15 15.69 -5.14
CA LEU A 161 -0.25 15.68 -4.74
C LEU A 161 -1.06 14.64 -5.49
N LEU A 162 -0.83 14.50 -6.80
CA LEU A 162 -1.51 13.51 -7.62
C LEU A 162 -1.15 12.10 -7.16
N ALA A 163 0.13 11.79 -6.98
CA ALA A 163 0.57 10.47 -6.51
C ALA A 163 -0.05 10.13 -5.14
N SER A 164 -0.08 11.09 -4.23
CA SER A 164 -0.72 10.96 -2.91
C SER A 164 -2.24 10.75 -3.03
N ALA A 165 -2.93 11.51 -3.89
CA ALA A 165 -4.35 11.35 -4.13
C ALA A 165 -4.70 9.97 -4.73
N ARG A 166 -3.90 9.50 -5.69
CA ARG A 166 -4.07 8.17 -6.31
C ARG A 166 -3.87 7.04 -5.30
N ARG A 167 -2.85 7.11 -4.43
CA ARG A 167 -2.68 6.13 -3.34
C ARG A 167 -3.86 6.07 -2.39
N ARG A 168 -4.41 7.23 -2.01
CA ARG A 168 -5.63 7.27 -1.18
C ARG A 168 -6.85 6.68 -1.89
N GLU A 169 -7.01 6.98 -3.18
CA GLU A 169 -8.12 6.46 -3.97
C GLU A 169 -8.02 4.94 -4.14
N PHE A 170 -6.85 4.43 -4.49
CA PHE A 170 -6.61 3.00 -4.59
C PHE A 170 -6.91 2.27 -3.27
N ARG A 171 -6.50 2.84 -2.13
CA ARG A 171 -6.80 2.27 -0.81
C ARG A 171 -8.31 2.20 -0.56
N ARG A 172 -9.04 3.30 -0.82
CA ARG A 172 -10.51 3.32 -0.69
C ARG A 172 -11.17 2.29 -1.60
N TRP A 173 -10.75 2.22 -2.85
CA TRP A 173 -11.25 1.26 -3.82
C TRP A 173 -11.00 -0.18 -3.36
N LEU A 174 -9.79 -0.51 -2.89
CA LEU A 174 -9.46 -1.82 -2.35
C LEU A 174 -10.33 -2.19 -1.14
N ASP A 175 -10.56 -1.25 -0.24
CA ASP A 175 -11.40 -1.48 0.94
C ASP A 175 -12.84 -1.81 0.55
N VAL A 176 -13.40 -1.10 -0.45
CA VAL A 176 -14.73 -1.38 -1.00
C VAL A 176 -14.77 -2.76 -1.66
N ARG A 177 -13.83 -3.06 -2.57
CA ARG A 177 -13.82 -4.35 -3.28
C ARG A 177 -13.60 -5.53 -2.33
N ARG A 178 -12.78 -5.36 -1.29
CA ARG A 178 -12.60 -6.40 -0.26
C ARG A 178 -13.87 -6.61 0.56
N ALA A 179 -14.56 -5.52 0.94
CA ALA A 179 -15.83 -5.64 1.67
C ALA A 179 -16.91 -6.36 0.84
N GLU A 180 -16.90 -6.22 -0.49
CA GLU A 180 -17.86 -6.85 -1.39
C GLU A 180 -17.51 -8.31 -1.71
N LEU A 181 -16.22 -8.64 -1.88
CA LEU A 181 -15.80 -9.93 -2.44
C LEU A 181 -15.27 -10.92 -1.40
N VAL A 182 -14.80 -10.46 -0.24
CA VAL A 182 -14.03 -11.30 0.68
C VAL A 182 -14.90 -11.79 1.84
N HIS A 183 -14.93 -13.10 2.02
CA HIS A 183 -15.47 -13.75 3.22
C HIS A 183 -14.35 -14.48 3.96
N LEU A 184 -14.10 -14.10 5.21
CA LEU A 184 -13.05 -14.70 6.04
C LEU A 184 -13.65 -15.80 6.92
N SER A 185 -12.95 -16.93 7.04
CA SER A 185 -13.25 -17.94 8.06
C SER A 185 -12.94 -17.38 9.46
N PRO A 186 -13.69 -17.78 10.51
CA PRO A 186 -13.44 -17.33 11.88
C PRO A 186 -11.98 -17.55 12.31
N GLY A 187 -11.37 -16.55 12.96
CA GLY A 187 -9.98 -16.57 13.42
C GLY A 187 -8.96 -15.97 12.43
N TYR A 188 -9.38 -15.67 11.20
CA TYR A 188 -8.55 -15.03 10.17
C TYR A 188 -8.92 -13.57 9.89
N GLU A 189 -9.65 -12.93 10.82
CA GLU A 189 -10.03 -11.53 10.72
C GLU A 189 -8.82 -10.60 10.65
N HIS A 190 -9.05 -9.35 10.26
CA HIS A 190 -7.99 -8.36 10.12
C HIS A 190 -7.17 -8.20 11.42
N PRO A 191 -5.83 -8.09 11.34
CA PRO A 191 -4.97 -7.99 12.54
C PRO A 191 -5.36 -6.87 13.52
N GLY A 192 -5.85 -5.74 12.99
CA GLY A 192 -6.31 -4.59 13.77
C GLY A 192 -7.76 -4.67 14.28
N ASP A 193 -8.48 -5.76 14.10
CA ASP A 193 -9.86 -5.89 14.58
C ASP A 193 -9.90 -5.88 16.12
N PRO A 194 -10.60 -4.92 16.77
CA PRO A 194 -10.64 -4.80 18.23
C PRO A 194 -11.35 -5.96 18.93
N ARG A 195 -12.11 -6.78 18.21
CA ARG A 195 -12.77 -7.97 18.75
C ARG A 195 -11.81 -9.14 18.96
N GLN A 196 -10.58 -9.05 18.45
CA GLN A 196 -9.61 -10.13 18.50
C GLN A 196 -8.91 -10.20 19.86
N PRO A 197 -8.77 -11.41 20.44
CA PRO A 197 -8.10 -11.59 21.74
C PRO A 197 -6.61 -11.19 21.69
N ASP A 198 -6.00 -11.27 20.51
CA ASP A 198 -4.61 -10.91 20.26
C ASP A 198 -4.42 -9.43 19.89
N ASN A 199 -5.48 -8.60 19.92
CA ASN A 199 -5.33 -7.17 19.71
C ASN A 199 -4.85 -6.50 21.00
N THR A 200 -3.56 -6.19 21.04
CA THR A 200 -2.91 -5.55 22.19
C THR A 200 -2.96 -4.02 22.15
N HIS A 201 -3.49 -3.44 21.07
CA HIS A 201 -3.57 -1.99 20.92
C HIS A 201 -4.74 -1.44 21.75
N LYS A 202 -4.43 -0.96 22.96
CA LYS A 202 -5.36 -0.19 23.79
C LYS A 202 -5.13 1.29 23.50
N HIS A 203 -6.18 1.99 23.08
CA HIS A 203 -6.19 3.45 22.95
C HIS A 203 -6.10 4.13 24.33
#